data_AF-C9QGR1-F1
#
_entry.id   AF-C9QGR1-F1
#
_cell.length_a   1.000
_cell.length_b   1.000
_cell.length_c   1.000
_cell.angle_alpha   90.00
_cell.angle_beta   90.00
_cell.angle_gamma   90.00
#
_symmetry.space_group_name_H-M   'P 1'
#
loop_
_entity.id
_entity.type
_entity.pdbx_description
1 polymer ?
#
loop_
_entity_poly.entity_id
_entity_poly.type
_entity_poly.pdbx_seq_one_letter_code
_entity_poly.pdbx_strand_id
1 'polypeptide(L)' 'MQENARSSVNNESGCIQFDILEDFSNPQLFHLYEIYQSPEALAEHKTTPHYLSSREMLANIVVEQSVIRSNVVMMNSKK' A
#
# COMPACT_ATOMS: atom_id res chain seq x y z
N MET A 1 4.73 -6.02 -5.35
CA MET A 1 4.31 -4.75 -4.71
C MET A 1 3.95 -3.66 -5.70
N GLN A 2 4.78 -3.37 -6.71
CA GLN A 2 4.46 -2.34 -7.72
C GLN A 2 3.12 -2.59 -8.43
N GLU A 3 2.84 -3.85 -8.82
CA GLU A 3 1.55 -4.20 -9.42
C GLU A 3 0.37 -4.00 -8.47
N ASN A 4 0.57 -4.30 -7.18
CA ASN A 4 -0.44 -4.08 -6.15
C ASN A 4 -0.81 -2.60 -6.09
N ALA A 5 0.20 -1.73 -5.90
CA ALA A 5 0.00 -0.29 -5.83
C ALA A 5 -0.67 0.29 -7.08
N ARG A 6 -0.18 -0.08 -8.27
CA ARG A 6 -0.75 0.40 -9.53
C ARG A 6 -2.19 -0.07 -9.73
N SER A 7 -2.48 -1.34 -9.44
CA SER A 7 -3.83 -1.90 -9.57
C SER A 7 -4.80 -1.28 -8.57
N SER A 8 -4.39 -1.05 -7.33
CA SER A 8 -5.24 -0.39 -6.34
C SER A 8 -5.61 1.01 -6.76
N VAL A 9 -4.63 1.84 -7.17
CA VAL A 9 -4.90 3.21 -7.63
C VAL A 9 -5.82 3.25 -8.87
N ASN A 10 -5.65 2.30 -9.80
CA ASN A 10 -6.43 2.30 -11.05
C ASN A 10 -7.83 1.69 -10.90
N ASN A 11 -7.99 0.70 -10.03
CA ASN A 11 -9.18 -0.17 -10.04
C ASN A 11 -10.00 -0.07 -8.75
N GLU A 12 -9.45 0.46 -7.66
CA GLU A 12 -10.17 0.61 -6.39
C GLU A 12 -10.53 2.08 -6.17
N SER A 13 -11.82 2.42 -6.30
CA SER A 13 -12.31 3.79 -6.07
C SER A 13 -12.02 4.31 -4.66
N GLY A 14 -11.92 3.42 -3.67
CA GLY A 14 -11.59 3.74 -2.29
C GLY A 14 -10.09 3.92 -2.01
N CYS A 15 -9.20 3.59 -2.97
CA CYS A 15 -7.76 3.81 -2.85
C CYS A 15 -7.41 5.21 -3.38
N ILE A 16 -7.07 6.13 -2.47
CA ILE A 16 -6.76 7.52 -2.83
C ILE A 16 -5.29 7.67 -3.23
N GLN A 17 -4.38 6.99 -2.53
CA GLN A 17 -2.95 7.05 -2.78
C GLN A 17 -2.31 5.73 -2.39
N PHE A 18 -1.41 5.22 -3.24
CA PHE A 18 -0.58 4.07 -2.94
C PHE A 18 0.81 4.31 -3.55
N ASP A 19 1.70 4.90 -2.76
CA ASP A 19 3.10 5.09 -3.17
C ASP A 19 3.99 4.03 -2.52
N ILE A 20 5.04 3.64 -3.26
CA ILE A 20 6.11 2.76 -2.78
C ILE A 20 7.36 3.62 -2.68
N LEU A 21 7.96 3.66 -1.49
CA LEU A 21 9.17 4.43 -1.23
C LEU A 21 10.28 3.47 -0.82
N GLU A 22 11.47 3.65 -1.39
CA GLU A 22 12.68 2.99 -0.90
C GLU A 22 13.28 3.84 0.22
N ASP A 23 13.73 3.20 1.30
CA ASP A 23 14.39 3.90 2.38
C ASP A 23 15.73 4.48 1.94
N PHE A 24 16.02 5.72 2.32
CA PHE A 24 17.26 6.41 1.94
C PHE A 24 18.53 5.72 2.44
N SER A 25 18.46 5.07 3.60
CA SER A 25 19.64 4.49 4.29
C SER A 25 19.74 2.99 4.09
N ASN A 26 18.64 2.31 3.79
CA ASN A 26 18.59 0.86 3.61
C ASN A 26 17.83 0.47 2.33
N PRO A 27 18.52 0.06 1.25
CA PRO A 27 17.86 -0.30 -0.02
C PRO A 27 17.03 -1.58 0.04
N GLN A 28 17.08 -2.33 1.15
CA GLN A 28 16.21 -3.49 1.38
C GLN A 28 14.94 -3.15 2.18
N LEU A 29 14.80 -1.90 2.64
CA LEU A 29 13.62 -1.43 3.35
C LEU A 29 12.75 -0.61 2.40
N PHE A 30 11.49 -1.02 2.28
CA PHE A 30 10.49 -0.34 1.48
C PHE A 30 9.33 0.10 2.38
N HIS A 31 8.89 1.34 2.21
CA HIS A 31 7.72 1.91 2.85
C HIS A 31 6.56 1.94 1.86
N LEU A 32 5.38 1.53 2.31
CA LEU A 32 4.14 1.64 1.54
C LEU A 32 3.33 2.77 2.16
N TYR A 33 3.09 3.81 1.39
CA TYR A 33 2.26 4.92 1.81
C TYR A 33 0.89 4.80 1.16
N GLU A 34 -0.06 4.31 1.96
CA GLU A 34 -1.40 3.95 1.52
C GLU A 34 -2.43 4.87 2.20
N ILE A 35 -3.25 5.54 1.40
CA ILE A 35 -4.41 6.32 1.86
C ILE A 35 -5.66 5.73 1.25
N TYR A 36 -6.60 5.35 2.11
CA TYR A 36 -7.92 4.88 1.72
C TYR A 36 -9.00 5.85 2.18
N GLN A 37 -10.09 5.92 1.42
CA GLN A 37 -11.25 6.76 1.73
C GLN A 37 -11.93 6.35 3.05
N SER A 38 -11.87 5.06 3.40
CA SER A 38 -12.45 4.55 4.64
C SER A 38 -11.78 3.23 5.08
N PRO A 39 -12.02 2.78 6.32
CA PRO A 39 -11.58 1.46 6.78
C PRO A 39 -12.17 0.30 5.95
N GLU A 40 -13.38 0.46 5.42
CA GLU A 40 -14.04 -0.54 4.58
C GLU A 40 -13.33 -0.68 3.23
N ALA A 41 -12.92 0.44 2.61
CA ALA A 41 -12.12 0.40 1.39
C ALA A 41 -10.78 -0.35 1.58
N LEU A 42 -10.10 -0.14 2.72
CA LEU A 42 -8.90 -0.91 3.07
C LEU A 42 -9.22 -2.41 3.31
N ALA A 43 -10.40 -2.72 3.85
CA ALA A 43 -10.82 -4.11 4.03
C ALA A 43 -11.09 -4.79 2.68
N GLU A 44 -11.76 -4.10 1.76
CA GLU A 44 -12.00 -4.56 0.38
C GLU A 44 -10.69 -4.76 -0.37
N HIS A 45 -9.74 -3.81 -0.29
CA HIS A 45 -8.40 -3.92 -0.86
C HIS A 45 -7.74 -5.27 -0.55
N LYS A 46 -7.84 -5.71 0.72
CA LYS A 46 -7.22 -6.96 1.20
C LYS A 46 -7.84 -8.24 0.65
N THR A 47 -8.97 -8.14 -0.03
CA THR A 47 -9.64 -9.27 -0.70
C THR A 47 -9.37 -9.32 -2.19
N THR A 48 -8.71 -8.30 -2.76
CA THR A 48 -8.50 -8.21 -4.20
C THR A 48 -7.46 -9.21 -4.71
N PRO A 49 -7.56 -9.67 -5.97
CA PRO A 49 -6.59 -10.61 -6.54
C PRO A 49 -5.15 -10.09 -6.54
N HIS A 50 -4.96 -8.79 -6.79
CA HIS A 50 -3.62 -8.19 -6.85
C HIS A 50 -3.00 -8.07 -5.46
N TYR A 51 -3.79 -7.80 -4.41
CA TYR A 51 -3.33 -7.89 -3.03
C TYR A 51 -2.92 -9.31 -2.67
N LEU A 52 -3.79 -10.30 -2.92
CA LEU A 52 -3.52 -11.69 -2.56
C LEU A 52 -2.25 -12.22 -3.25
N SER A 53 -2.11 -11.98 -4.56
CA SER A 53 -0.91 -12.34 -5.31
C SER A 53 0.35 -11.66 -4.75
N SER A 54 0.25 -10.40 -4.32
CA SER A 54 1.37 -9.71 -3.69
C SER A 54 1.79 -10.35 -2.37
N ARG A 55 0.84 -10.85 -1.57
CA ARG A 55 1.14 -11.51 -0.29
C ARG A 55 1.80 -12.86 -0.49
N GLU A 56 1.37 -13.62 -1.49
CA GLU A 56 2.03 -14.88 -1.85
C GLU A 56 3.49 -14.65 -2.26
N MET A 57 3.75 -13.63 -3.09
CA MET A 57 5.11 -13.31 -3.53
C MET A 57 6.00 -12.87 -2.36
N LEU A 58 5.44 -12.10 -1.41
CA LEU A 58 6.18 -11.56 -0.27
C LEU A 58 6.45 -12.58 0.85
N ALA A 59 5.64 -13.63 0.95
CA ALA A 59 5.62 -14.56 2.09
C ALA A 59 7.00 -15.16 2.43
N ASN A 60 7.89 -15.30 1.44
CA ASN A 60 9.21 -15.93 1.61
C ASN A 60 10.39 -14.95 1.56
N ILE A 61 10.15 -13.65 1.36
CA ILE A 61 11.22 -12.65 1.19
C ILE A 61 11.15 -11.49 2.19
N VAL A 62 10.02 -11.33 2.89
CA VAL A 62 9.88 -10.32 3.93
C VAL A 62 10.39 -10.87 5.25
N VAL A 63 11.44 -10.23 5.78
CA VAL A 63 12.03 -10.59 7.08
C VAL A 63 11.22 -9.99 8.23
N GLU A 64 10.76 -8.74 8.07
CA GLU A 64 9.98 -8.02 9.08
C GLU A 64 8.94 -7.14 8.40
N GLN A 65 7.78 -7.00 9.02
CA GLN A 65 6.73 -6.08 8.60
C GLN A 65 6.17 -5.33 9.81
N SER A 66 6.09 -4.00 9.72
CA SER A 66 5.39 -3.14 10.67
C SER A 66 4.35 -2.29 9.96
N VAL A 67 3.29 -1.88 10.67
CA VAL A 67 2.20 -1.08 10.12
C VAL A 67 1.83 0.02 11.10
N ILE A 68 1.86 1.26 10.63
CA ILE A 68 1.39 2.43 11.37
C ILE A 68 0.06 2.86 10.77
N ARG A 69 -0.97 3.01 11.62
CA ARG A 69 -2.29 3.53 11.22
C ARG A 69 -2.45 4.94 11.75
N SER A 70 -2.85 5.85 10.88
CA SER A 70 -3.08 7.25 11.22
C SER A 70 -4.26 7.79 10.43
N ASN A 71 -4.94 8.79 11.00
CA ASN A 71 -5.95 9.55 10.27
C ASN A 71 -5.28 10.62 9.42
N VAL A 72 -5.80 10.82 8.22
CA VAL A 72 -5.36 11.92 7.36
C VAL A 72 -6.02 13.21 7.85
N VAL A 73 -5.20 14.14 8.36
CA VAL A 73 -5.68 15.48 8.78
C VAL A 73 -5.75 16.43 7.58
N MET A 74 -4.85 16.27 6.60
CA MET A 74 -4.80 17.10 5.39
C MET A 74 -4.05 16.35 4.28
N MET A 75 -4.54 16.46 3.04
CA MET A 75 -3.85 15.98 1.84
C MET A 75 -3.40 17.17 1.00
N ASN A 76 -2.10 17.24 0.70
CA ASN A 76 -1.49 18.37 -0.01
C ASN A 76 -0.70 17.93 -1.26
N SER A 77 -0.98 16.73 -1.77
CA SER A 77 -0.31 16.23 -2.97
C SER A 77 -0.56 17.19 -4.12
N LYS A 78 0.51 17.62 -4.79
CA LYS A 78 0.48 18.51 -5.96
C LYS A 78 0.74 17.77 -7.28
N LYS A 79 0.67 16.43 -7.27
CA LYS A 79 0.79 15.64 -8.49
C LYS A 79 -0.24 16.09 -9.52
#